data_AF-A0A8J3DHG7-F1
#
_entry.id   AF-A0A8J3DHG7-F1
#
_cell.length_a   1.000
_cell.length_b   1.000
_cell.length_c   1.000
_cell.angle_alpha   90.00
_cell.angle_beta   90.00
_cell.angle_gamma   90.00
#
_symmetry.space_group_name_H-M   'P 1'
#
loop_
_entity.id
_entity.type
_entity.pdbx_description
1 polymer ?
#
loop_
_entity_poly.entity_id
_entity_poly.type
_entity_poly.pdbx_seq_one_letter_code
_entity_poly.pdbx_strand_id
1 'polypeptide(L)'
;MWSFESPKEQHFTTSGQSREFIPKMSLLFEREWPNSFDLRSLEPGITLVENLAVSGSSYFLDDLRNPDLPDFDNVTLTEYHADDIYLHYTGNKAGWVVLPIRADSNWRGTIDGENVSVERFLDLFPALQVSGSAHIRLYYDDAGVLRSFVRLPLIGLCVLLAVLFIGRRLEQKVTS
;
A
#
# COMPACT_ATOMS: atom_id res chain seq x y z
N MET A 1 -13.83 -10.87 -20.09
CA MET A 1 -12.50 -10.99 -19.46
C MET A 1 -12.59 -12.08 -18.39
N TRP A 2 -11.70 -13.06 -18.42
CA TRP A 2 -11.65 -14.18 -17.48
C TRP A 2 -10.71 -13.82 -16.31
N SER A 3 -11.05 -14.23 -15.09
CA SER A 3 -10.06 -14.65 -14.09
C SER A 3 -10.12 -16.18 -13.96
N PHE A 4 -8.97 -16.81 -13.83
CA PHE A 4 -8.84 -18.20 -13.35
C PHE A 4 -8.87 -18.16 -11.80
N GLU A 5 -9.01 -19.24 -11.03
CA GLU A 5 -8.32 -20.51 -11.23
C GLU A 5 -8.85 -21.66 -10.35
N SER A 6 -8.44 -22.86 -10.79
CA SER A 6 -8.17 -24.07 -10.02
C SER A 6 -9.31 -25.09 -9.82
N PRO A 7 -9.04 -26.40 -10.05
CA PRO A 7 -9.99 -27.46 -9.76
C PRO A 7 -10.25 -27.56 -8.24
N LYS A 8 -11.53 -27.78 -7.93
CA LYS A 8 -12.14 -28.42 -6.76
C LYS A 8 -11.28 -28.60 -5.49
N GLU A 9 -11.85 -28.11 -4.39
CA GLU A 9 -11.47 -28.38 -2.99
C GLU A 9 -10.12 -27.78 -2.56
N GLN A 10 -10.13 -26.50 -2.20
CA GLN A 10 -9.02 -25.90 -1.46
C GLN A 10 -9.50 -25.39 -0.09
N HIS A 11 -8.93 -25.97 0.96
CA HIS A 11 -9.01 -25.48 2.32
C HIS A 11 -8.03 -24.31 2.46
N PHE A 12 -8.52 -23.12 2.81
CA PHE A 12 -7.65 -21.99 3.12
C PHE A 12 -7.37 -21.96 4.62
N THR A 13 -6.12 -22.16 5.00
CA THR A 13 -5.64 -22.01 6.38
C THR A 13 -5.18 -20.57 6.59
N THR A 14 -5.95 -19.76 7.30
CA THR A 14 -5.47 -18.50 7.87
C THR A 14 -5.28 -18.72 9.36
N SER A 15 -4.05 -18.48 9.85
CA SER A 15 -3.70 -18.65 11.28
C SER A 15 -4.08 -20.01 11.89
N GLY A 16 -3.99 -21.10 11.12
CA GLY A 16 -4.27 -22.46 11.60
C GLY A 16 -5.75 -22.82 11.74
N GLN A 17 -6.69 -21.95 11.34
CA GLN A 17 -8.11 -22.25 11.30
C GLN A 17 -8.61 -22.33 9.85
N SER A 18 -9.20 -23.48 9.49
CA SER A 18 -9.91 -23.67 8.22
C SER A 18 -11.35 -23.20 8.40
N ARG A 19 -11.77 -22.19 7.64
CA ARG A 19 -13.19 -21.79 7.55
C ARG A 19 -13.71 -22.11 6.16
N GLU A 20 -14.88 -22.73 6.11
CA GLU A 20 -15.61 -22.98 4.87
C GLU A 20 -16.24 -21.67 4.41
N PHE A 21 -15.60 -20.98 3.48
CA PHE A 21 -16.16 -19.81 2.83
C PHE A 21 -16.62 -20.21 1.44
N ILE A 22 -17.94 -20.13 1.20
CA ILE A 22 -18.51 -20.31 -0.13
C ILE A 22 -18.73 -18.90 -0.69
N PRO A 23 -17.81 -18.35 -1.51
CA PRO A 23 -18.07 -17.11 -2.21
C PRO A 23 -19.26 -17.32 -3.14
N LYS A 24 -20.38 -16.65 -2.84
CA LYS A 24 -21.59 -16.72 -3.66
C LYS A 24 -21.40 -15.86 -4.90
N MET A 25 -21.21 -16.53 -6.04
CA MET A 25 -20.91 -15.92 -7.34
C MET A 25 -22.20 -15.72 -8.15
N SER A 26 -22.41 -14.53 -8.70
CA SER A 26 -23.55 -14.21 -9.58
C SER A 26 -23.05 -13.54 -10.86
N LEU A 27 -23.40 -14.13 -12.01
CA LEU A 27 -23.13 -13.56 -13.33
C LEU A 27 -24.05 -12.35 -13.55
N LEU A 28 -23.52 -11.13 -13.55
CA LEU A 28 -24.27 -9.92 -13.90
C LEU A 28 -24.03 -9.60 -15.38
N PHE A 29 -24.64 -10.38 -16.28
CA PHE A 29 -24.51 -10.13 -17.73
C PHE A 29 -25.51 -9.12 -18.30
N GLU A 30 -26.50 -8.69 -17.52
CA GLU A 30 -27.50 -7.68 -17.92
C GLU A 30 -27.94 -6.89 -16.67
N ARG A 31 -27.04 -6.08 -16.12
CA ARG A 31 -27.43 -5.11 -15.10
C ARG A 31 -27.18 -3.73 -15.67
N GLU A 32 -28.23 -2.91 -15.74
CA GLU A 32 -28.06 -1.47 -15.85
C GLU A 32 -27.15 -1.04 -14.70
N TRP A 33 -25.95 -0.60 -15.04
CA TRP A 33 -25.01 -0.12 -14.04
C TRP A 33 -25.61 1.13 -13.40
N PRO A 34 -25.57 1.26 -12.07
CA PRO A 34 -25.99 2.49 -11.42
C PRO A 34 -25.22 3.68 -12.02
N ASN A 35 -25.84 4.85 -12.09
CA ASN A 35 -25.22 6.08 -12.63
C ASN A 35 -23.92 6.48 -11.88
N SER A 36 -23.63 5.86 -10.75
CA SER A 36 -22.39 6.01 -10.00
C SER A 36 -21.21 5.24 -10.60
N PHE A 37 -21.37 4.50 -11.69
CA PHE A 37 -20.27 3.77 -12.33
C PHE A 37 -20.00 4.34 -13.73
N ASP A 38 -18.73 4.68 -14.00
CA ASP A 38 -18.24 5.02 -15.32
C ASP A 38 -17.59 3.79 -15.95
N LEU A 39 -17.92 3.51 -17.21
CA LEU A 39 -17.40 2.37 -17.96
C LEU A 39 -16.65 2.89 -19.18
N ARG A 40 -15.32 2.74 -19.20
CA ARG A 40 -14.48 3.11 -20.35
C ARG A 40 -13.85 1.88 -20.96
N SER A 41 -14.09 1.65 -22.25
CA SER A 41 -13.34 0.65 -23.01
C SER A 41 -11.94 1.19 -23.27
N LEU A 42 -10.91 0.52 -22.74
CA LEU A 42 -9.52 0.92 -22.98
C LEU A 42 -9.02 0.31 -24.29
N GLU A 43 -9.30 -0.98 -24.48
CA GLU A 43 -8.88 -1.80 -25.63
C GLU A 43 -9.90 -2.92 -25.86
N PRO A 44 -9.90 -3.62 -27.01
CA PRO A 44 -10.80 -4.74 -27.25
C PRO A 44 -10.72 -5.81 -26.15
N GLY A 45 -11.81 -6.00 -25.41
CA GLY A 45 -11.91 -6.98 -24.32
C GLY A 45 -11.50 -6.46 -22.94
N ILE A 46 -11.06 -5.20 -22.82
CA ILE A 46 -10.69 -4.55 -21.56
C ILE A 46 -11.59 -3.34 -21.32
N THR A 47 -12.40 -3.41 -20.27
CA THR A 47 -13.26 -2.32 -19.81
C THR A 47 -12.82 -1.89 -18.42
N LEU A 48 -12.42 -0.63 -18.29
CA LEU A 48 -12.28 0.05 -17.01
C LEU A 48 -13.68 0.33 -16.46
N VAL A 49 -13.95 -0.13 -15.25
CA VAL A 49 -15.18 0.17 -14.50
C VAL A 49 -14.77 0.96 -13.27
N GLU A 50 -15.12 2.23 -13.24
CA GLU A 50 -14.78 3.17 -12.17
C GLU A 50 -16.04 3.48 -11.36
N ASN A 51 -16.01 3.28 -10.05
CA ASN A 51 -17.12 3.68 -9.19
C ASN A 51 -16.96 5.14 -8.79
N LEU A 52 -17.63 6.04 -9.52
CA LEU A 52 -17.69 7.47 -9.25
C LEU A 52 -18.35 7.84 -7.91
N ALA A 53 -19.13 6.96 -7.29
CA ALA A 53 -19.65 7.21 -5.93
C ALA A 53 -18.59 6.99 -4.85
N VAL A 54 -17.43 6.43 -5.19
CA VAL A 54 -16.32 6.22 -4.26
C VAL A 54 -15.25 7.26 -4.58
N SER A 55 -15.31 8.39 -3.88
CA SER A 55 -14.35 9.49 -4.02
C SER A 55 -13.01 9.23 -3.31
N GLY A 56 -12.97 8.22 -2.43
CA GLY A 56 -11.77 7.81 -1.72
C GLY A 56 -11.51 6.33 -1.95
N SER A 57 -10.27 5.96 -2.27
CA SER A 57 -9.86 4.56 -2.19
C SER A 57 -9.97 4.03 -0.77
N SER A 58 -10.00 4.91 0.24
CA SER A 58 -9.95 4.56 1.66
C SER A 58 -11.33 4.57 2.31
N TYR A 59 -11.49 3.84 3.41
CA TYR A 59 -12.77 3.69 4.12
C TYR A 59 -12.57 3.60 5.62
N PHE A 60 -13.64 3.84 6.37
CA PHE A 60 -13.69 3.76 7.81
C PHE A 60 -14.29 2.42 8.28
N LEU A 61 -13.75 1.90 9.39
CA LEU A 61 -14.25 0.74 10.13
C LEU A 61 -14.27 1.04 11.63
N ASP A 62 -15.34 0.63 12.33
CA ASP A 62 -15.41 0.74 13.78
C ASP A 62 -14.44 -0.23 14.49
N ASP A 63 -14.21 -1.43 13.93
CA ASP A 63 -13.30 -2.46 14.45
C ASP A 63 -12.61 -3.21 13.30
N LEU A 64 -11.30 -3.49 13.42
CA LEU A 64 -10.55 -4.29 12.45
C LEU A 64 -10.78 -5.80 12.58
N ARG A 65 -11.21 -6.30 13.74
CA ARG A 65 -11.33 -7.75 14.02
C ARG A 65 -12.67 -8.33 13.61
N ASN A 66 -13.73 -7.57 13.87
CA ASN A 66 -15.09 -7.87 13.44
C ASN A 66 -15.66 -6.62 12.76
N PRO A 67 -15.21 -6.31 11.54
CA PRO A 67 -15.69 -5.15 10.83
C PRO A 67 -17.16 -5.31 10.47
N ASP A 68 -17.95 -4.30 10.80
CA ASP A 68 -19.23 -4.06 10.15
C ASP A 68 -19.02 -3.62 8.69
N LEU A 69 -20.09 -3.20 8.01
CA LEU A 69 -19.98 -2.66 6.65
C LEU A 69 -19.03 -1.44 6.61
N PRO A 70 -18.08 -1.39 5.66
CA PRO A 70 -17.21 -0.24 5.47
C PRO A 70 -17.99 1.05 5.19
N ASP A 71 -17.56 2.14 5.82
CA ASP A 71 -18.08 3.49 5.60
C ASP A 71 -17.13 4.29 4.70
N PHE A 72 -17.61 4.70 3.53
CA PHE A 72 -16.83 5.46 2.55
C PHE A 72 -17.11 6.96 2.59
N ASP A 73 -18.14 7.39 3.31
CA ASP A 73 -18.68 8.75 3.20
C ASP A 73 -17.79 9.76 3.95
N ASN A 74 -17.12 9.30 5.00
CA ASN A 74 -16.38 10.15 5.92
C ASN A 74 -14.87 10.22 5.65
N VAL A 75 -14.37 9.57 4.59
CA VAL A 75 -12.92 9.56 4.26
C VAL A 75 -12.72 10.16 2.87
N THR A 76 -12.10 11.33 2.82
CA THR A 76 -11.80 12.04 1.57
C THR A 76 -10.31 12.01 1.27
N LEU A 77 -9.94 11.66 0.04
CA LEU A 77 -8.57 11.83 -0.46
C LEU A 77 -8.34 13.31 -0.77
N THR A 78 -7.42 13.96 -0.06
CA THR A 78 -7.11 15.38 -0.25
C THR A 78 -5.95 15.59 -1.21
N GLU A 79 -4.94 14.72 -1.17
CA GLU A 79 -3.78 14.77 -2.06
C GLU A 79 -3.18 13.37 -2.24
N TYR A 80 -2.64 13.09 -3.42
CA TYR A 80 -2.07 11.80 -3.77
C TYR A 80 -0.77 11.93 -4.55
N HIS A 81 0.28 11.33 -3.99
CA HIS A 81 1.54 10.97 -4.64
C HIS A 81 1.79 9.49 -4.45
N ALA A 82 2.66 8.90 -5.27
CA ALA A 82 2.92 7.45 -5.20
C ALA A 82 3.52 7.00 -3.85
N ASP A 83 4.22 7.88 -3.16
CA ASP A 83 4.94 7.68 -1.91
C ASP A 83 4.38 8.53 -0.75
N ASP A 84 3.32 9.32 -0.98
CA ASP A 84 2.74 10.22 0.01
C ASP A 84 1.25 10.44 -0.24
N ILE A 85 0.40 10.03 0.70
CA ILE A 85 -1.05 10.00 0.58
C ILE A 85 -1.65 10.82 1.71
N TYR A 86 -2.48 11.81 1.39
CA TYR A 86 -3.17 12.66 2.35
C TYR A 86 -4.66 12.41 2.30
N LEU A 87 -5.25 12.13 3.46
CA LEU A 87 -6.68 11.91 3.64
C LEU A 87 -7.22 12.87 4.70
N HIS A 88 -8.49 13.22 4.58
CA HIS A 88 -9.25 13.88 5.64
C HIS A 88 -10.38 12.95 6.07
N TYR A 89 -10.34 12.51 7.33
CA TYR A 89 -11.49 11.86 7.95
C TYR A 89 -12.36 12.92 8.61
N THR A 90 -13.64 13.00 8.24
CA THR A 90 -14.60 14.01 8.73
C THR A 90 -15.56 13.46 9.78
N GLY A 91 -15.50 12.16 10.07
CA GLY A 91 -16.38 11.51 11.03
C GLY A 91 -16.09 11.93 12.48
N ASN A 92 -17.01 11.59 13.37
CA ASN A 92 -16.95 11.95 14.79
C ASN A 92 -16.77 10.74 15.72
N LYS A 93 -16.48 9.56 15.15
CA LYS A 93 -16.30 8.32 15.88
C LYS A 93 -14.82 7.93 15.93
N ALA A 94 -14.47 7.21 17.00
CA ALA A 94 -13.22 6.49 17.06
C ALA A 94 -13.33 5.19 16.26
N GLY A 95 -12.25 4.83 15.56
CA GLY A 95 -12.20 3.63 14.73
C GLY A 95 -10.95 3.65 13.87
N TRP A 96 -11.06 3.14 12.65
CA TRP A 96 -9.94 2.88 11.77
C TRP A 96 -10.19 3.40 10.38
N VAL A 97 -9.25 4.19 9.85
CA VAL A 97 -9.20 4.50 8.42
C VAL A 97 -8.28 3.50 7.75
N VAL A 98 -8.82 2.75 6.79
CA VAL A 98 -8.14 1.71 6.04
C VAL A 98 -7.92 2.16 4.61
N LEU A 99 -6.70 1.96 4.11
CA LEU A 99 -6.35 2.23 2.72
C LEU A 99 -6.13 0.89 2.00
N PRO A 100 -6.80 0.59 0.87
CA PRO A 100 -6.66 -0.67 0.14
C PRO A 100 -5.42 -0.67 -0.75
N ILE A 101 -4.29 -0.27 -0.19
CA ILE A 101 -2.96 -0.41 -0.79
C ILE A 101 -2.20 -1.48 -0.01
N ARG A 102 -1.14 -2.03 -0.59
CA ARG A 102 -0.31 -3.01 0.13
C ARG A 102 0.45 -2.31 1.26
N ALA A 103 0.24 -2.80 2.48
CA ALA A 103 1.04 -2.47 3.64
C ALA A 103 2.47 -3.01 3.46
N ASP A 104 3.44 -2.17 3.77
CA ASP A 104 4.87 -2.42 3.73
C ASP A 104 5.49 -1.88 5.03
N SER A 105 6.59 -2.48 5.47
CA SER A 105 7.30 -2.04 6.69
C SER A 105 7.85 -0.62 6.63
N ASN A 106 7.92 0.00 5.45
CA ASN A 106 8.43 1.36 5.26
C ASN A 106 7.32 2.41 5.23
N TRP A 107 6.05 2.02 5.18
CA TRP A 107 4.96 2.99 5.37
C TRP A 107 4.95 3.53 6.80
N ARG A 108 4.70 4.84 6.91
CA ARG A 108 4.57 5.58 8.16
C ARG A 108 3.27 6.37 8.11
N GLY A 109 2.65 6.52 9.26
CA GLY A 109 1.39 7.23 9.41
C GLY A 109 1.53 8.41 10.34
N THR A 110 0.88 9.51 10.00
CA THR A 110 0.65 10.64 10.93
C THR A 110 -0.82 10.99 10.97
N ILE A 111 -1.26 11.44 12.14
CA ILE A 111 -2.59 12.00 12.40
C ILE A 111 -2.39 13.39 12.98
N ASP A 112 -2.91 14.40 12.31
CA ASP A 112 -2.74 15.82 12.63
C ASP A 112 -1.27 16.21 12.87
N GLY A 113 -0.35 15.58 12.14
CA GLY A 113 1.09 15.79 12.22
C GLY A 113 1.82 14.95 13.27
N GLU A 114 1.11 14.21 14.13
CA GLU A 114 1.72 13.31 15.10
C GLU A 114 1.91 11.90 14.53
N ASN A 115 3.07 11.30 14.76
CA ASN A 115 3.35 9.93 14.30
C ASN A 115 2.46 8.91 15.02
N VAL A 116 1.84 8.01 14.27
CA VAL A 116 0.99 6.94 14.78
C VAL A 116 1.42 5.59 14.22
N SER A 117 1.04 4.50 14.91
CA SER A 117 1.28 3.16 14.38
C SER A 117 0.35 2.88 13.19
N VAL A 118 0.92 2.29 12.14
CA VAL A 118 0.15 1.76 11.02
C VAL A 118 -0.11 0.28 11.30
N GLU A 119 -1.36 -0.08 11.57
CA GLU A 119 -1.79 -1.47 11.73
C GLU A 119 -2.10 -2.10 10.38
N ARG A 120 -2.29 -3.42 10.37
CA ARG A 120 -2.66 -4.18 9.17
C ARG A 120 -4.07 -4.74 9.32
N PHE A 121 -4.93 -4.39 8.39
CA PHE A 121 -6.22 -5.03 8.20
C PHE A 121 -6.11 -6.13 7.14
N LEU A 122 -6.64 -7.32 7.43
CA LEU A 122 -6.53 -8.52 6.59
C LEU A 122 -5.08 -8.85 6.19
N ASP A 123 -4.12 -8.56 7.09
CA ASP A 123 -2.68 -8.70 6.88
C ASP A 123 -2.10 -7.91 5.67
N LEU A 124 -2.92 -7.10 5.00
CA LEU A 124 -2.60 -6.53 3.69
C LEU A 124 -2.74 -5.03 3.64
N PHE A 125 -3.74 -4.45 4.28
CA PHE A 125 -4.10 -3.05 4.12
C PHE A 125 -3.64 -2.22 5.32
N PRO A 126 -2.91 -1.10 5.11
CA PRO A 126 -2.57 -0.23 6.22
C PRO A 126 -3.85 0.39 6.81
N ALA A 127 -3.89 0.42 8.14
CA ALA A 127 -4.99 0.95 8.92
C ALA A 127 -4.44 1.91 9.99
N LEU A 128 -5.06 3.08 10.13
CA LEU A 128 -4.69 4.09 11.12
C LEU A 128 -5.85 4.34 12.05
N GLN A 129 -5.58 4.33 13.36
CA GLN A 129 -6.60 4.55 14.36
C GLN A 129 -6.92 6.04 14.48
N VAL A 130 -8.17 6.42 14.25
CA VAL A 130 -8.67 7.78 14.44
C VAL A 130 -9.56 7.84 15.68
N SER A 131 -9.60 8.99 16.36
CA SER A 131 -10.50 9.23 17.49
C SER A 131 -11.70 10.13 17.13
N GLY A 132 -11.69 10.69 15.92
CA GLY A 132 -12.63 11.68 15.40
C GLY A 132 -12.01 12.37 14.19
N SER A 133 -12.59 13.49 13.74
CA SER A 133 -12.15 14.22 12.55
C SER A 133 -10.67 14.56 12.61
N ALA A 134 -9.93 14.21 11.55
CA ALA A 134 -8.47 14.21 11.56
C ALA A 134 -7.87 14.27 10.15
N HIS A 135 -6.75 14.98 10.02
CA HIS A 135 -5.91 14.93 8.82
C HIS A 135 -4.92 13.78 8.93
N ILE A 136 -4.98 12.87 7.97
CA ILE A 136 -4.17 11.66 7.96
C ILE A 136 -3.18 11.78 6.83
N ARG A 137 -1.92 11.46 7.10
CA ARG A 137 -0.90 11.31 6.06
C ARG A 137 -0.23 9.97 6.19
N LEU A 138 -0.23 9.21 5.11
CA LEU A 138 0.49 7.95 4.98
C LEU A 138 1.62 8.14 3.97
N TYR A 139 2.87 7.98 4.39
CA TYR A 139 4.03 8.24 3.54
C TYR A 139 5.06 7.11 3.61
N TYR A 140 5.80 6.91 2.53
CA TYR A 140 6.81 5.87 2.42
C TYR A 140 8.18 6.40 2.87
N ASP A 141 8.73 5.82 3.95
CA ASP A 141 10.02 6.23 4.51
C ASP A 141 11.17 5.44 3.87
N ASP A 142 11.75 6.02 2.81
CA ASP A 142 12.87 5.46 2.05
C ASP A 142 14.26 5.67 2.69
N ALA A 143 14.35 6.20 3.91
CA ALA A 143 15.62 6.54 4.54
C ALA A 143 16.59 5.34 4.69
N GLY A 144 16.07 4.10 4.72
CA GLY A 144 16.87 2.88 4.72
C GLY A 144 17.55 2.57 3.38
N VAL A 145 16.88 2.89 2.28
CA VAL A 145 17.35 2.63 0.90
C VAL A 145 18.46 3.61 0.54
N LEU A 146 18.25 4.90 0.80
CA LEU A 146 19.26 5.95 0.53
C LEU A 146 20.57 5.72 1.30
N ARG A 147 20.51 5.29 2.58
CA ARG A 147 21.72 4.96 3.36
C ARG A 147 22.53 3.83 2.75
N SER A 148 21.89 2.88 2.09
CA SER A 148 22.56 1.74 1.46
C SER A 148 23.17 2.12 0.11
N PHE A 149 22.47 2.95 -0.67
CA PHE A 149 22.95 3.46 -1.95
C PHE A 149 24.20 4.35 -1.85
N VAL A 150 24.40 5.07 -0.73
CA VAL A 150 25.61 5.91 -0.56
C VAL A 150 26.82 5.09 -0.08
N ARG A 151 26.61 4.01 0.68
CA ARG A 151 27.72 3.25 1.30
C ARG A 151 28.47 2.36 0.30
N LEU A 152 27.76 1.70 -0.61
CA LEU A 152 28.35 0.81 -1.61
C LEU A 152 29.34 1.52 -2.57
N PRO A 153 29.01 2.67 -3.20
CA PRO A 153 29.95 3.38 -4.06
C PRO A 153 31.13 3.96 -3.29
N LEU A 154 30.94 4.36 -2.02
CA LEU A 154 32.04 4.85 -1.18
C LEU A 154 33.09 3.75 -0.93
N ILE A 155 32.64 2.53 -0.61
CA ILE A 155 33.52 1.38 -0.44
C ILE A 155 34.23 1.06 -1.76
N GLY A 156 33.51 1.03 -2.88
CA GLY A 156 34.09 0.82 -4.20
C GLY A 156 35.17 1.85 -4.55
N LEU A 157 34.93 3.12 -4.26
CA LEU A 157 35.89 4.21 -4.45
C LEU A 157 37.14 4.03 -3.57
N CYS A 158 36.97 3.69 -2.29
CA CYS A 158 38.09 3.43 -1.38
C CYS A 158 38.97 2.25 -1.86
N VAL A 159 38.36 1.17 -2.34
CA VAL A 159 39.09 0.02 -2.90
C VAL A 159 39.87 0.43 -4.15
N LEU A 160 39.25 1.16 -5.07
CA LEU A 160 39.92 1.66 -6.28
C LEU A 160 41.12 2.54 -5.94
N LEU A 161 40.97 3.48 -4.99
CA LEU A 161 42.04 4.34 -4.53
C LEU A 161 43.17 3.56 -3.87
N ALA A 162 42.85 2.54 -3.08
CA ALA A 162 43.85 1.67 -2.46
C ALA A 162 44.66 0.88 -3.50
N VAL A 163 44.00 0.34 -4.53
CA VAL A 163 44.66 -0.37 -5.64
C VAL A 163 45.59 0.58 -6.40
N LEU A 164 45.13 1.78 -6.75
CA LEU A 164 45.95 2.78 -7.44
C LEU A 164 47.15 3.22 -6.60
N PHE A 165 46.98 3.38 -5.30
CA PHE A 165 48.06 3.77 -4.38
C PHE A 165 49.11 2.67 -4.22
N ILE A 166 48.67 1.41 -4.07
CA ILE A 166 49.56 0.25 -3.99
C ILE A 166 50.31 0.05 -5.31
N GLY A 167 49.61 0.14 -6.45
CA GLY A 167 50.22 0.04 -7.78
C GLY A 167 51.33 1.06 -7.99
N ARG A 168 51.07 2.34 -7.66
CA ARG A 168 52.08 3.41 -7.72
C ARG A 168 53.29 3.16 -6.82
N ARG A 169 53.07 2.64 -5.60
CA ARG A 169 54.17 2.31 -4.69
C ARG A 169 55.04 1.15 -5.18
N LEU A 170 54.46 0.21 -5.91
CA LEU A 170 55.20 -0.90 -6.50
C LEU A 170 56.04 -0.45 -7.70
N GLU A 171 55.50 0.41 -8.57
CA GLU A 171 56.24 0.97 -9.71
C GLU A 171 57.48 1.78 -9.25
N GLN A 172 57.35 2.58 -8.18
CA GLN A 172 58.47 3.33 -7.61
C GLN A 172 59.57 2.45 -7.00
N LYS A 173 59.24 1.24 -6.53
CA LYS A 173 60.24 0.29 -5.99
C LYS A 173 60.99 -0.49 -7.07
N VAL A 174 60.44 -0.61 -8.28
CA VAL A 174 61.06 -1.36 -9.38
C VAL A 174 62.05 -0.50 -10.18
N THR A 175 61.93 0.83 -10.07
CA THR A 175 62.78 1.81 -10.77
C THR A 175 63.90 2.41 -9.91
N SER A 176 63.99 1.99 -8.65
CA SER A 176 65.08 2.31 -7.70
C SER A 176 66.01 1.12 -7.54
#